data_AF-A0A2S9YDI0-F1
#
_entry.id   AF-A0A2S9YDI0-F1
#
_cell.length_a   1.000
_cell.length_b   1.000
_cell.length_c   1.000
_cell.angle_alpha   90.00
_cell.angle_beta   90.00
_cell.angle_gamma   90.00
#
_symmetry.space_group_name_H-M   'P 1'
#
loop_
_entity.id
_entity.type
_entity.pdbx_description
1 polymer ?
#
loop_
_entity_poly.entity_id
_entity_poly.type
_entity_poly.pdbx_seq_one_letter_code
_entity_poly.pdbx_strand_id
1 'polypeptide(L)'
;MNFRRAFPLALTLTCAFAFTSCGNDSGTSTTKGDGGDGDGDPGDGDPGDGDGDPGDGDPGDGDPGDGDPGDGDPGCTPGDLNCECNDGLCLGDLECVDDVCTDPNCTPGELGCECNGGLCLGDLECVDNVCSEATGDGDGDGDGDGDGDPECPNPNEKMCDGECIDVMANDDDCGECGNSCTVKANNVGACVDGACGPTWSSCLTQLEGEGLNCDQICAGFGDTCVKGGCNGYTLTYNGSVSVCANGGGGNFANINCDVHFNWLSSRAACCCTQ
;
A
#
# COMPACT_ATOMS: atom_id res chain seq x y z
N MET A 1 40.87 28.28 27.46
CA MET A 1 40.78 27.15 28.42
C MET A 1 40.50 25.91 27.59
N ASN A 2 41.51 25.05 27.43
CA ASN A 2 41.48 23.87 26.55
C ASN A 2 40.90 22.68 27.31
N PHE A 3 39.70 22.21 26.95
CA PHE A 3 39.19 20.93 27.41
C PHE A 3 39.53 19.83 26.40
N ARG A 4 40.57 19.05 26.71
CA ARG A 4 40.79 17.73 26.11
C ARG A 4 40.00 16.71 26.92
N ARG A 5 39.09 15.97 26.30
CA ARG A 5 38.52 14.70 26.81
C ARG A 5 38.74 13.67 25.70
N ALA A 6 39.75 12.80 25.81
CA ALA A 6 39.76 11.53 26.55
C ALA A 6 38.85 10.47 25.88
N PHE A 7 39.52 9.52 25.22
CA PHE A 7 39.02 8.37 24.46
C PHE A 7 38.07 7.46 25.27
N PRO A 8 37.07 6.80 24.63
CA PRO A 8 36.39 5.68 25.23
C PRO A 8 37.20 4.39 25.07
N LEU A 9 37.44 3.71 26.19
CA LEU A 9 37.88 2.32 26.23
C LEU A 9 36.77 1.44 25.61
N ALA A 10 37.08 0.75 24.53
CA ALA A 10 36.30 -0.37 24.04
C ALA A 10 36.50 -1.56 24.99
N LEU A 11 35.53 -1.80 25.87
CA LEU A 11 35.45 -2.99 26.70
C LEU A 11 34.67 -4.06 25.92
N THR A 12 35.37 -4.85 25.12
CA THR A 12 34.83 -6.03 24.44
C THR A 12 34.55 -7.12 25.48
N LEU A 13 33.30 -7.21 25.93
CA LEU A 13 32.81 -8.27 26.81
C LEU A 13 32.43 -9.48 25.94
N THR A 14 33.36 -10.42 25.80
CA THR A 14 33.12 -11.71 25.13
C THR A 14 32.24 -12.59 26.02
N CYS A 15 30.92 -12.53 25.81
CA CYS A 15 29.96 -13.42 26.47
C CYS A 15 30.03 -14.79 25.80
N ALA A 16 30.75 -15.73 26.42
CA ALA A 16 30.72 -17.14 26.06
C ALA A 16 29.39 -17.75 26.52
N PHE A 17 28.37 -17.75 25.65
CA PHE A 17 27.14 -18.51 25.85
C PHE A 17 27.41 -19.98 25.54
N ALA A 18 27.51 -20.80 26.57
CA ALA A 18 27.45 -22.25 26.46
C ALA A 18 25.98 -22.65 26.25
N PHE A 19 25.61 -22.97 25.01
CA PHE A 19 24.33 -23.62 24.71
C PHE A 19 24.34 -25.03 25.29
N THR A 20 23.72 -25.19 26.46
CA THR A 20 23.35 -26.52 26.97
C THR A 20 22.02 -26.88 26.29
N SER A 21 22.14 -27.71 25.26
CA SER A 21 21.04 -28.43 24.64
C SER A 21 20.40 -29.35 25.66
N CYS A 22 19.16 -29.06 26.04
CA CYS A 22 18.27 -30.04 26.66
C CYS A 22 17.23 -30.42 25.59
N GLY A 23 17.38 -31.63 25.07
CA GLY A 23 16.40 -32.27 24.20
C GLY A 23 15.20 -32.80 24.97
N ASN A 24 14.14 -33.02 24.17
CA ASN A 24 12.99 -33.90 24.33
C ASN A 24 12.03 -33.67 25.51
N ASP A 25 10.76 -33.41 25.19
CA ASP A 25 9.80 -34.52 25.15
C ASP A 25 8.56 -34.20 24.30
N SER A 26 8.27 -35.14 23.39
CA SER A 26 7.07 -35.21 22.58
C SER A 26 5.86 -35.52 23.46
N GLY A 27 4.92 -34.58 23.55
CA GLY A 27 3.65 -34.75 24.23
C GLY A 27 2.48 -34.50 23.29
N THR A 28 2.20 -35.45 22.40
CA THR A 28 0.93 -35.54 21.66
C THR A 28 -0.20 -35.73 22.68
N SER A 29 -0.93 -34.66 22.98
CA SER A 29 -2.17 -34.72 23.76
C SER A 29 -3.36 -34.56 22.84
N THR A 30 -3.83 -35.69 22.33
CA THR A 30 -5.14 -35.84 21.71
C THR A 30 -6.23 -35.64 22.78
N THR A 31 -6.80 -34.45 22.85
CA THR A 31 -8.09 -34.26 23.54
C THR A 31 -9.20 -34.25 22.51
N LYS A 32 -9.76 -35.45 22.32
CA LYS A 32 -11.05 -35.69 21.69
C LYS A 32 -12.13 -35.22 22.66
N GLY A 33 -12.72 -34.06 22.39
CA GLY A 33 -13.90 -33.56 23.07
C GLY A 33 -15.11 -33.66 22.14
N ASP A 34 -15.86 -34.75 22.27
CA ASP A 34 -17.20 -34.91 21.71
C ASP A 34 -18.20 -33.98 22.44
N GLY A 35 -19.11 -33.36 21.68
CA GLY A 35 -20.47 -33.10 22.14
C GLY A 35 -20.87 -31.64 22.33
N GLY A 36 -21.79 -31.18 21.48
CA GLY A 36 -22.57 -29.97 21.75
C GLY A 36 -23.33 -29.44 20.55
N ASP A 37 -24.33 -30.19 20.06
CA ASP A 37 -25.35 -29.68 19.15
C ASP A 37 -26.11 -28.54 19.83
N GLY A 38 -26.02 -27.35 19.27
CA GLY A 38 -26.65 -26.13 19.77
C GLY A 38 -27.33 -25.38 18.64
N ASP A 39 -28.37 -25.99 18.07
CA ASP A 39 -29.30 -25.35 17.15
C ASP A 39 -30.03 -24.22 17.88
N GLY A 40 -29.62 -22.99 17.60
CA GLY A 40 -30.19 -21.78 18.17
C GLY A 40 -30.26 -20.68 17.13
N ASP A 41 -31.09 -20.90 16.11
CA ASP A 41 -31.52 -19.90 15.16
C ASP A 41 -32.74 -19.15 15.73
N PRO A 42 -32.62 -17.84 15.97
CA PRO A 42 -33.80 -17.00 15.81
C PRO A 42 -33.48 -15.68 15.12
N GLY A 43 -33.95 -15.55 13.88
CA GLY A 43 -34.88 -14.48 13.54
C GLY A 43 -34.45 -13.59 12.38
N ASP A 44 -34.94 -13.95 11.19
CA ASP A 44 -35.12 -13.05 10.06
C ASP A 44 -36.08 -11.92 10.43
N GLY A 45 -35.50 -10.78 10.80
CA GLY A 45 -36.18 -9.50 10.88
C GLY A 45 -35.87 -8.70 9.64
N ASP A 46 -36.64 -8.92 8.58
CA ASP A 46 -36.62 -8.11 7.36
C ASP A 46 -37.80 -7.12 7.42
N PRO A 47 -37.54 -5.81 7.57
CA PRO A 47 -38.56 -4.81 7.28
C PRO A 47 -38.02 -3.71 6.36
N GLY A 48 -38.43 -3.74 5.10
CA GLY A 48 -38.50 -2.51 4.32
C GLY A 48 -38.50 -2.66 2.81
N ASP A 49 -39.58 -3.21 2.23
CA ASP A 49 -39.98 -2.93 0.85
C ASP A 49 -40.32 -1.44 0.72
N GLY A 50 -39.30 -0.62 0.49
CA GLY A 50 -39.43 0.78 0.14
C GLY A 50 -39.72 0.92 -1.35
N ASP A 51 -40.97 0.66 -1.74
CA ASP A 51 -41.53 0.99 -3.06
C ASP A 51 -41.52 2.52 -3.26
N GLY A 52 -40.38 3.04 -3.69
CA GLY A 52 -40.16 4.46 -3.96
C GLY A 52 -39.77 4.71 -5.41
N ASP A 53 -40.62 4.31 -6.34
CA ASP A 53 -40.51 4.67 -7.75
C ASP A 53 -41.25 6.00 -8.00
N PRO A 54 -40.53 7.09 -8.28
CA PRO A 54 -41.08 8.08 -9.20
C PRO A 54 -40.03 8.67 -10.14
N GLY A 55 -40.19 8.43 -11.43
CA GLY A 55 -39.91 9.46 -12.43
C GLY A 55 -39.46 8.98 -13.79
N ASP A 56 -40.43 8.54 -14.62
CA ASP A 56 -40.33 8.62 -16.07
C ASP A 56 -40.11 10.09 -16.47
N GLY A 57 -38.87 10.41 -16.81
CA GLY A 57 -38.47 11.69 -17.36
C GLY A 57 -37.48 11.43 -18.47
N ASP A 58 -38.02 11.07 -19.64
CA ASP A 58 -37.32 11.01 -20.91
C ASP A 58 -37.50 12.36 -21.63
N PRO A 59 -36.44 13.18 -21.75
CA PRO A 59 -36.39 14.22 -22.75
C PRO A 59 -35.21 13.97 -23.69
N GLY A 60 -35.46 13.14 -24.70
CA GLY A 60 -35.38 13.61 -26.07
C GLY A 60 -34.05 13.35 -26.76
N ASP A 61 -34.10 12.36 -27.64
CA ASP A 61 -33.22 12.16 -28.80
C ASP A 61 -33.13 13.45 -29.62
N GLY A 62 -32.10 14.23 -29.33
CA GLY A 62 -31.66 15.35 -30.15
C GLY A 62 -30.27 15.08 -30.67
N ASP A 63 -30.13 14.00 -31.45
CA ASP A 63 -28.90 13.64 -32.15
C ASP A 63 -28.51 14.81 -33.09
N PRO A 64 -27.48 15.60 -32.75
CA PRO A 64 -26.96 16.63 -33.64
C PRO A 64 -26.28 15.87 -34.77
N GLY A 65 -26.94 15.87 -35.93
CA GLY A 65 -26.58 15.01 -37.06
C GLY A 65 -25.10 14.98 -37.39
N ASP A 66 -24.70 13.80 -37.83
CA ASP A 66 -23.44 13.40 -38.44
C ASP A 66 -23.04 14.36 -39.56
N GLY A 67 -22.42 15.48 -39.19
CA GLY A 67 -21.46 16.13 -40.05
C GLY A 67 -20.17 15.37 -39.88
N ASP A 68 -20.02 14.25 -40.60
CA ASP A 68 -18.79 13.45 -40.74
C ASP A 68 -17.60 14.41 -40.89
N PRO A 69 -16.85 14.71 -39.80
CA PRO A 69 -15.55 15.31 -39.93
C PRO A 69 -14.72 14.16 -40.47
N GLY A 70 -14.43 14.19 -41.78
CA GLY A 70 -13.77 13.09 -42.47
C GLY A 70 -12.62 12.54 -41.64
N ASP A 71 -12.45 11.22 -41.72
CA ASP A 71 -11.60 10.28 -40.96
C ASP A 71 -10.12 10.71 -40.76
N GLY A 72 -9.88 11.96 -40.40
CA GLY A 72 -8.62 12.48 -39.94
C GLY A 72 -8.40 11.86 -38.58
N ASP A 73 -7.60 10.82 -38.58
CA ASP A 73 -7.00 10.22 -37.41
C ASP A 73 -6.66 11.36 -36.41
N PRO A 74 -7.33 11.43 -35.24
CA PRO A 74 -7.32 12.62 -34.38
C PRO A 74 -5.95 13.00 -33.78
N GLY A 75 -4.87 12.36 -34.24
CA GLY A 75 -3.49 12.67 -33.90
C GLY A 75 -2.71 13.48 -34.94
N CYS A 76 -3.22 13.74 -36.16
CA CYS A 76 -2.40 14.33 -37.23
C CYS A 76 -2.69 15.84 -37.44
N THR A 77 -1.71 16.72 -37.19
CA THR A 77 -1.80 18.14 -37.60
C THR A 77 -1.36 18.26 -39.07
N PRO A 78 -2.13 18.93 -39.96
CA PRO A 78 -1.68 19.16 -41.33
C PRO A 78 -0.29 19.79 -41.39
N GLY A 79 0.61 19.15 -42.15
CA GLY A 79 2.02 19.50 -42.27
C GLY A 79 2.98 18.72 -41.36
N ASP A 80 2.51 17.97 -40.35
CA ASP A 80 3.36 17.10 -39.54
C ASP A 80 3.78 15.82 -40.30
N LEU A 81 4.79 15.09 -39.79
CA LEU A 81 5.27 13.84 -40.40
C LEU A 81 4.12 12.81 -40.54
N ASN A 82 3.99 12.22 -41.72
CA ASN A 82 2.92 11.30 -42.12
C ASN A 82 1.50 11.90 -42.12
N CYS A 83 1.37 13.23 -42.08
CA CYS A 83 0.07 13.92 -42.21
C CYS A 83 -0.12 14.55 -43.60
N GLU A 84 -1.35 14.99 -43.88
CA GLU A 84 -1.69 15.72 -45.11
C GLU A 84 -0.89 17.04 -45.21
N CYS A 85 -0.46 17.39 -46.41
CA CYS A 85 0.27 18.62 -46.63
C CYS A 85 -0.61 19.87 -46.39
N ASN A 86 -0.06 20.90 -45.73
CA ASN A 86 -0.75 22.17 -45.56
C ASN A 86 -0.46 23.09 -46.76
N ASP A 87 -1.37 23.14 -47.73
CA ASP A 87 -1.20 23.87 -49.01
C ASP A 87 0.05 23.41 -49.81
N GLY A 88 0.32 22.10 -49.79
CA GLY A 88 1.48 21.51 -50.47
C GLY A 88 2.83 21.77 -49.78
N LEU A 89 2.80 22.26 -48.53
CA LEU A 89 3.97 22.47 -47.68
C LEU A 89 3.85 21.64 -46.40
N CYS A 90 5.00 21.18 -45.91
CA CYS A 90 5.11 20.49 -44.64
C CYS A 90 5.79 21.40 -43.60
N LEU A 91 5.59 21.10 -42.33
CA LEU A 91 6.22 21.80 -41.22
C LEU A 91 7.67 21.32 -41.10
N GLY A 92 8.61 22.27 -41.11
CA GLY A 92 10.05 21.96 -40.97
C GLY A 92 10.75 21.65 -42.29
N ASP A 93 11.57 20.61 -42.28
CA ASP A 93 12.40 20.10 -43.37
C ASP A 93 11.80 18.89 -44.11
N LEU A 94 10.54 18.58 -43.82
CA LEU A 94 9.76 17.55 -44.50
C LEU A 94 9.41 17.97 -45.95
N GLU A 95 9.27 16.98 -46.82
CA GLU A 95 8.85 17.13 -48.22
C GLU A 95 7.44 16.57 -48.43
N CYS A 96 6.58 17.35 -49.09
CA CYS A 96 5.24 16.92 -49.48
C CYS A 96 5.33 16.03 -50.72
N VAL A 97 5.07 14.73 -50.55
CA VAL A 97 5.07 13.74 -51.64
C VAL A 97 3.69 13.09 -51.67
N ASP A 98 3.00 13.21 -52.80
CA ASP A 98 1.64 12.65 -52.99
C ASP A 98 0.64 13.03 -51.88
N ASP A 99 0.67 14.31 -51.48
CA ASP A 99 -0.18 14.91 -50.44
C ASP A 99 0.11 14.46 -49.01
N VAL A 100 1.22 13.74 -48.78
CA VAL A 100 1.67 13.31 -47.44
C VAL A 100 3.06 13.89 -47.15
N CYS A 101 3.25 14.38 -45.93
CA CYS A 101 4.51 14.92 -45.46
C CYS A 101 5.49 13.80 -45.06
N THR A 102 6.59 13.69 -45.79
CA THR A 102 7.62 12.66 -45.61
C THR A 102 8.96 13.31 -45.29
N ASP A 103 9.78 12.70 -44.43
CA ASP A 103 11.15 13.17 -44.22
C ASP A 103 12.05 12.60 -45.34
N PRO A 104 12.64 13.42 -46.23
CA PRO A 104 13.56 12.93 -47.25
C PRO A 104 14.84 12.31 -46.65
N ASN A 105 15.12 12.57 -45.36
CA ASN A 105 16.24 12.02 -44.61
C ASN A 105 15.83 10.89 -43.64
N CYS A 106 14.59 10.40 -43.71
CA CYS A 106 14.14 9.25 -42.91
C CYS A 106 15.02 8.03 -43.21
N THR A 107 15.81 7.58 -42.25
CA THR A 107 16.61 6.36 -42.45
C THR A 107 15.69 5.15 -42.24
N PRO A 108 15.62 4.17 -43.17
CA PRO A 108 14.80 2.98 -42.97
C PRO A 108 15.07 2.33 -41.61
N GLY A 109 13.99 2.15 -40.84
CA GLY A 109 14.00 1.65 -39.48
C GLY A 109 13.87 2.70 -38.37
N GLU A 110 14.00 4.00 -38.62
CA GLU A 110 13.77 5.04 -37.59
C GLU A 110 12.26 5.31 -37.37
N LEU A 111 11.90 5.95 -36.25
CA LEU A 111 10.51 6.26 -35.89
C LEU A 111 9.83 7.09 -36.99
N GLY A 112 8.69 6.63 -37.47
CA GLY A 112 7.92 7.23 -38.56
C GLY A 112 8.40 6.85 -39.98
N CYS A 113 9.50 6.09 -40.11
CA CYS A 113 10.07 5.70 -41.40
C CYS A 113 9.65 4.29 -41.85
N GLU A 114 9.93 3.97 -43.11
CA GLU A 114 9.75 2.62 -43.63
C GLU A 114 10.62 1.59 -42.90
N CYS A 115 10.09 0.39 -42.71
CA CYS A 115 10.84 -0.70 -42.08
C CYS A 115 12.02 -1.16 -42.95
N ASN A 116 13.17 -1.41 -42.31
CA ASN A 116 14.34 -1.95 -42.99
C ASN A 116 14.28 -3.48 -43.04
N GLY A 117 13.61 -4.02 -44.06
CA GLY A 117 13.42 -5.47 -44.20
C GLY A 117 12.46 -6.06 -43.16
N GLY A 118 11.45 -5.29 -42.76
CA GLY A 118 10.47 -5.66 -41.73
C GLY A 118 10.95 -5.47 -40.29
N LEU A 119 12.09 -4.78 -40.09
CA LEU A 119 12.64 -4.45 -38.78
C LEU A 119 12.81 -2.94 -38.62
N CYS A 120 12.61 -2.46 -37.40
CA CYS A 120 12.90 -1.10 -37.01
C CYS A 120 14.18 -1.04 -36.15
N LEU A 121 14.78 0.14 -36.04
CA LEU A 121 15.95 0.41 -35.21
C LEU A 121 15.50 0.69 -33.78
N GLY A 122 16.15 0.05 -32.81
CA GLY A 122 15.81 0.20 -31.40
C GLY A 122 14.60 -0.65 -31.00
N ASP A 123 13.72 -0.08 -30.19
CA ASP A 123 12.58 -0.76 -29.56
C ASP A 123 11.26 -0.47 -30.30
N LEU A 124 11.35 -0.05 -31.56
CA LEU A 124 10.20 0.28 -32.41
C LEU A 124 9.64 -0.97 -33.09
N GLU A 125 8.35 -0.96 -33.39
CA GLU A 125 7.67 -2.06 -34.08
C GLU A 125 7.32 -1.67 -35.52
N CYS A 126 7.48 -2.63 -36.43
CA CYS A 126 7.10 -2.45 -37.83
C CYS A 126 5.61 -2.75 -38.01
N VAL A 127 4.77 -1.72 -37.99
CA VAL A 127 3.33 -1.82 -38.20
C VAL A 127 2.99 -1.23 -39.57
N ASP A 128 2.40 -2.03 -40.45
CA ASP A 128 2.04 -1.61 -41.81
C ASP A 128 3.18 -0.95 -42.61
N ASN A 129 4.38 -1.53 -42.48
CA ASN A 129 5.62 -1.07 -43.13
C ASN A 129 6.13 0.29 -42.62
N VAL A 130 5.60 0.82 -41.52
CA VAL A 130 6.08 2.01 -40.83
C VAL A 130 6.55 1.64 -39.42
N CYS A 131 7.67 2.22 -38.99
CA CYS A 131 8.15 2.07 -37.64
C CYS A 131 7.39 3.00 -36.69
N SER A 132 6.55 2.43 -35.83
CA SER A 132 5.88 3.17 -34.76
C SER A 132 6.55 2.88 -33.42
N GLU A 133 6.33 3.74 -32.43
CA GLU A 133 6.51 3.30 -31.04
C GLU A 133 5.70 2.01 -30.89
N ALA A 134 6.29 0.99 -30.27
CA ALA A 134 5.51 -0.19 -29.90
C ALA A 134 4.30 0.34 -29.16
N THR A 135 3.09 0.06 -29.63
CA THR A 135 1.87 0.42 -28.90
C THR A 135 1.74 -0.39 -27.61
N GLY A 136 2.84 -0.97 -27.12
CA GLY A 136 2.95 -1.53 -25.80
C GLY A 136 2.62 -0.42 -24.82
N ASP A 137 1.62 -0.70 -24.00
CA ASP A 137 0.88 0.22 -23.15
C ASP A 137 1.75 0.92 -22.09
N GLY A 138 3.06 0.67 -22.09
CA GLY A 138 4.03 1.51 -21.41
C GLY A 138 3.84 1.50 -19.91
N ASP A 139 3.34 0.41 -19.33
CA ASP A 139 3.17 0.30 -17.88
C ASP A 139 4.51 0.23 -17.14
N GLY A 140 5.62 0.05 -17.87
CA GLY A 140 6.94 0.38 -17.33
C GLY A 140 7.37 -0.47 -16.13
N ASP A 141 6.82 -1.67 -15.97
CA ASP A 141 7.35 -2.66 -15.05
C ASP A 141 8.51 -3.36 -15.77
N GLY A 142 9.74 -3.06 -15.34
CA GLY A 142 11.02 -3.36 -16.01
C GLY A 142 11.38 -4.86 -16.17
N ASP A 143 10.39 -5.73 -16.29
CA ASP A 143 10.50 -7.19 -16.23
C ASP A 143 10.25 -7.82 -17.62
N GLY A 144 9.58 -7.11 -18.54
CA GLY A 144 9.69 -7.31 -19.99
C GLY A 144 9.10 -8.61 -20.54
N ASP A 145 8.12 -9.23 -19.87
CA ASP A 145 7.42 -10.43 -20.33
C ASP A 145 6.06 -10.17 -21.00
N GLY A 146 5.49 -8.96 -20.89
CA GLY A 146 4.31 -8.58 -21.69
C GLY A 146 3.04 -9.40 -21.39
N ASP A 147 2.97 -10.01 -20.20
CA ASP A 147 1.88 -10.90 -19.80
C ASP A 147 0.70 -10.18 -19.13
N GLY A 148 0.72 -8.83 -19.09
CA GLY A 148 -0.37 -8.02 -18.53
C GLY A 148 -0.79 -8.57 -17.18
N ASP A 149 0.14 -8.58 -16.23
CA ASP A 149 -0.07 -9.16 -14.91
C ASP A 149 -1.40 -8.61 -14.38
N PRO A 150 -2.39 -9.46 -14.13
CA PRO A 150 -3.76 -9.01 -14.00
C PRO A 150 -3.86 -8.03 -12.85
N GLU A 151 -4.17 -6.77 -13.17
CA GLU A 151 -4.43 -5.76 -12.16
C GLU A 151 -5.52 -6.27 -11.22
N CYS A 152 -5.35 -6.00 -9.93
CA CYS A 152 -6.32 -6.43 -8.96
C CYS A 152 -7.67 -5.73 -9.20
N PRO A 153 -8.80 -6.46 -9.07
CA PRO A 153 -10.11 -5.93 -9.44
C PRO A 153 -10.55 -4.75 -8.57
N ASN A 154 -9.98 -4.60 -7.37
CA ASN A 154 -10.34 -3.53 -6.44
C ASN A 154 -9.23 -2.47 -6.34
N PRO A 155 -9.57 -1.16 -6.28
CA PRO A 155 -8.58 -0.07 -6.18
C PRO A 155 -7.69 -0.09 -4.93
N ASN A 156 -8.09 -0.83 -3.90
CA ASN A 156 -7.34 -0.97 -2.65
C ASN A 156 -6.51 -2.26 -2.59
N GLU A 157 -6.61 -3.10 -3.62
CA GLU A 157 -5.86 -4.34 -3.70
C GLU A 157 -4.55 -4.16 -4.46
N LYS A 158 -3.50 -4.84 -4.02
CA LYS A 158 -2.23 -4.95 -4.73
C LYS A 158 -1.88 -6.43 -4.90
N MET A 159 -1.22 -6.76 -6.00
CA MET A 159 -0.70 -8.10 -6.23
C MET A 159 0.48 -8.35 -5.27
N CYS A 160 0.27 -9.19 -4.27
CA CYS A 160 1.26 -9.62 -3.29
C CYS A 160 1.41 -11.14 -3.37
N ASP A 161 2.61 -11.63 -3.73
CA ASP A 161 2.90 -13.06 -3.91
C ASP A 161 1.93 -13.81 -4.86
N GLY A 162 1.41 -13.12 -5.87
CA GLY A 162 0.47 -13.67 -6.86
C GLY A 162 -0.99 -13.73 -6.40
N GLU A 163 -1.31 -13.12 -5.26
CA GLU A 163 -2.68 -12.91 -4.79
C GLU A 163 -2.99 -11.41 -4.69
N CYS A 164 -4.23 -11.04 -4.98
CA CYS A 164 -4.72 -9.67 -4.76
C CYS A 164 -5.09 -9.48 -3.30
N ILE A 165 -4.33 -8.63 -2.62
CA ILE A 165 -4.47 -8.37 -1.19
C ILE A 165 -4.90 -6.92 -0.97
N ASP A 166 -5.95 -6.71 -0.18
CA ASP A 166 -6.38 -5.36 0.25
C ASP A 166 -5.35 -4.77 1.22
N VAL A 167 -4.43 -3.99 0.67
CA VAL A 167 -3.36 -3.36 1.46
C VAL A 167 -3.91 -2.30 2.43
N MET A 168 -5.18 -1.93 2.33
CA MET A 168 -5.78 -0.95 3.24
C MET A 168 -6.30 -1.56 4.54
N ALA A 169 -6.46 -2.89 4.58
CA ALA A 169 -7.05 -3.61 5.71
C ALA A 169 -6.28 -4.88 6.12
N ASN A 170 -5.38 -5.40 5.29
CA ASN A 170 -4.60 -6.58 5.65
C ASN A 170 -3.48 -6.21 6.63
N ASP A 171 -3.50 -6.85 7.81
CA ASP A 171 -2.49 -6.66 8.85
C ASP A 171 -1.09 -7.14 8.43
N ASP A 172 -0.94 -8.03 7.45
CA ASP A 172 0.37 -8.54 7.00
C ASP A 172 0.94 -7.80 5.77
N ASP A 173 0.12 -7.00 5.10
CA ASP A 173 0.45 -6.29 3.86
C ASP A 173 -0.06 -4.83 3.88
N CYS A 174 0.08 -4.17 5.04
CA CYS A 174 -0.56 -2.88 5.28
C CYS A 174 0.12 -1.74 4.53
N GLY A 175 -0.59 -1.11 3.59
CA GLY A 175 -0.10 -0.06 2.70
C GLY A 175 0.76 -0.58 1.55
N GLU A 176 1.56 -1.62 1.80
CA GLU A 176 2.38 -2.31 0.81
C GLU A 176 2.61 -3.79 1.17
N CYS A 177 2.91 -4.61 0.16
CA CYS A 177 3.18 -6.04 0.35
C CYS A 177 4.34 -6.28 1.32
N GLY A 178 4.14 -7.17 2.28
CA GLY A 178 5.12 -7.54 3.31
C GLY A 178 5.26 -6.56 4.48
N ASN A 179 4.49 -5.46 4.52
CA ASN A 179 4.47 -4.55 5.66
C ASN A 179 3.49 -5.05 6.74
N SER A 180 3.99 -5.90 7.63
CA SER A 180 3.19 -6.52 8.69
C SER A 180 3.07 -5.65 9.95
N CYS A 181 1.84 -5.40 10.35
CA CYS A 181 1.45 -4.66 11.55
C CYS A 181 1.46 -5.54 12.81
N THR A 182 1.95 -4.99 13.92
CA THR A 182 1.92 -5.68 15.22
C THR A 182 0.55 -5.56 15.89
N VAL A 183 -0.32 -6.53 15.60
CA VAL A 183 -1.66 -6.58 16.19
C VAL A 183 -1.65 -7.21 17.59
N LYS A 184 -2.28 -6.52 18.54
CA LYS A 184 -2.52 -6.96 19.93
C LYS A 184 -4.01 -7.23 20.15
N ALA A 185 -4.38 -7.63 21.37
CA ALA A 185 -5.77 -7.94 21.67
C ALA A 185 -6.69 -6.75 21.38
N ASN A 186 -7.90 -7.05 20.91
CA ASN A 186 -8.91 -6.07 20.49
C ASN A 186 -8.48 -5.21 19.29
N ASN A 187 -7.76 -5.80 18.32
CA ASN A 187 -7.33 -5.15 17.06
C ASN A 187 -6.51 -3.85 17.26
N VAL A 188 -5.83 -3.71 18.39
CA VAL A 188 -4.89 -2.60 18.59
C VAL A 188 -3.65 -2.86 17.75
N GLY A 189 -3.23 -1.89 16.95
CA GLY A 189 -2.12 -2.02 16.03
C GLY A 189 -2.49 -2.60 14.66
N ALA A 190 -3.78 -2.84 14.38
CA ALA A 190 -4.25 -3.34 13.09
C ALA A 190 -4.06 -2.32 11.95
N CYS A 191 -4.08 -2.82 10.72
CA CYS A 191 -4.05 -2.01 9.51
C CYS A 191 -5.36 -1.23 9.37
N VAL A 192 -5.23 0.09 9.23
CA VAL A 192 -6.37 0.99 8.98
C VAL A 192 -5.95 2.01 7.95
N ASP A 193 -6.67 2.05 6.83
CA ASP A 193 -6.43 2.97 5.73
C ASP A 193 -4.98 2.91 5.19
N GLY A 194 -4.43 1.69 5.10
CA GLY A 194 -3.08 1.45 4.58
C GLY A 194 -1.96 1.89 5.50
N ALA A 195 -2.27 2.20 6.76
CA ALA A 195 -1.28 2.48 7.79
C ALA A 195 -1.51 1.59 9.00
N CYS A 196 -0.39 1.11 9.55
CA CYS A 196 -0.43 0.41 10.82
C CYS A 196 -0.92 1.32 11.94
N GLY A 197 -1.96 0.89 12.64
CA GLY A 197 -2.45 1.56 13.82
C GLY A 197 -1.41 1.58 14.96
N PRO A 198 -1.59 2.46 15.95
CA PRO A 198 -0.71 2.50 17.10
C PRO A 198 -0.89 1.24 17.97
N THR A 199 0.19 0.83 18.63
CA THR A 199 0.24 -0.37 19.47
C THR A 199 0.62 -0.05 20.91
N TRP A 200 0.42 -1.02 21.81
CA TRP A 200 0.85 -0.87 23.19
C TRP A 200 2.37 -1.05 23.28
N SER A 201 3.04 -0.11 23.93
CA SER A 201 4.46 -0.21 24.26
C SER A 201 4.75 -1.47 25.07
N SER A 202 6.04 -1.82 25.17
CA SER A 202 6.46 -2.80 26.16
C SER A 202 6.03 -2.39 27.56
N CYS A 203 5.68 -3.38 28.39
CA CYS A 203 5.23 -3.15 29.76
C CYS A 203 6.36 -2.69 30.66
N LEU A 204 6.18 -1.53 31.26
CA LEU A 204 7.08 -0.98 32.25
C LEU A 204 6.59 -1.33 33.64
N THR A 205 7.51 -1.65 34.53
CA THR A 205 7.22 -1.71 35.97
C THR A 205 7.21 -0.31 36.58
N GLN A 206 6.56 -0.18 37.74
CA GLN A 206 6.53 1.08 38.49
C GLN A 206 7.92 1.68 38.71
N LEU A 207 8.92 0.85 38.97
CA LEU A 207 10.28 1.30 39.20
C LEU A 207 10.95 1.84 37.92
N GLU A 208 10.64 1.27 36.76
CA GLU A 208 11.23 1.65 35.47
C GLU A 208 10.61 2.92 34.90
N GLY A 209 9.30 3.12 35.10
CA GLY A 209 8.59 4.29 34.59
C GLY A 209 8.28 5.37 35.63
N GLU A 210 8.88 5.32 36.82
CA GLU A 210 8.67 6.36 37.83
C GLU A 210 9.15 7.71 37.30
N GLY A 211 8.26 8.69 37.24
CA GLY A 211 8.57 10.02 36.74
C GLY A 211 8.70 10.11 35.21
N LEU A 212 8.27 9.10 34.46
CA LEU A 212 8.12 9.18 33.00
C LEU A 212 6.67 9.47 32.60
N ASN A 213 6.50 10.13 31.46
CA ASN A 213 5.22 10.24 30.74
C ASN A 213 5.23 9.38 29.48
N CYS A 214 4.10 9.28 28.78
CA CYS A 214 4.02 8.41 27.61
C CYS A 214 4.86 8.91 26.42
N ASP A 215 5.06 10.22 26.25
CA ASP A 215 5.98 10.75 25.24
C ASP A 215 7.40 10.22 25.43
N GLN A 216 7.90 10.27 26.67
CA GLN A 216 9.25 9.79 27.01
C GLN A 216 9.37 8.28 26.86
N ILE A 217 8.31 7.53 27.17
CA ILE A 217 8.28 6.08 27.03
C ILE A 217 8.33 5.68 25.56
N CYS A 218 7.43 6.20 24.73
CA CYS A 218 7.41 5.90 23.29
C CYS A 218 8.70 6.36 22.60
N ALA A 219 9.21 7.56 22.92
CA ALA A 219 10.46 8.05 22.36
C ALA A 219 11.67 7.16 22.72
N GLY A 220 11.60 6.44 23.84
CA GLY A 220 12.62 5.45 24.22
C GLY A 220 12.70 4.24 23.27
N PHE A 221 11.62 3.95 22.54
CA PHE A 221 11.54 2.91 21.51
C PHE A 221 11.74 3.43 20.09
N GLY A 222 11.84 4.76 19.91
CA GLY A 222 11.84 5.40 18.59
C GLY A 222 10.45 5.80 18.09
N ASP A 223 9.43 5.63 18.94
CA ASP A 223 8.02 5.82 18.58
C ASP A 223 7.48 7.14 19.12
N THR A 224 6.29 7.52 18.65
CA THR A 224 5.54 8.69 19.12
C THR A 224 4.30 8.25 19.89
N CYS A 225 4.01 8.89 21.02
CA CYS A 225 2.78 8.59 21.76
C CYS A 225 1.53 9.06 20.99
N VAL A 226 0.50 8.22 20.96
CA VAL A 226 -0.78 8.52 20.32
C VAL A 226 -1.88 8.60 21.36
N LYS A 227 -2.37 9.82 21.63
CA LYS A 227 -3.47 10.03 22.57
C LYS A 227 -4.73 9.35 22.06
N GLY A 228 -5.27 8.43 22.86
CA GLY A 228 -6.49 7.69 22.51
C GLY A 228 -6.33 6.73 21.33
N GLY A 229 -5.10 6.45 20.89
CA GLY A 229 -4.85 5.64 19.69
C GLY A 229 -5.22 4.17 19.85
N CYS A 230 -5.10 3.64 21.07
CA CYS A 230 -5.24 2.21 21.32
C CYS A 230 -6.63 1.95 21.89
N ASN A 231 -7.62 1.77 21.00
CA ASN A 231 -9.04 1.63 21.34
C ASN A 231 -9.61 2.81 22.15
N GLY A 232 -9.21 4.03 21.83
CA GLY A 232 -9.66 5.23 22.53
C GLY A 232 -8.89 5.53 23.83
N TYR A 233 -7.83 4.78 24.13
CA TYR A 233 -7.01 4.97 25.33
C TYR A 233 -5.55 5.26 24.99
N THR A 234 -4.88 5.98 25.90
CA THR A 234 -3.45 6.34 25.78
C THR A 234 -2.59 5.46 26.68
N LEU A 235 -3.16 4.97 27.79
CA LEU A 235 -2.44 4.27 28.84
C LEU A 235 -3.28 3.11 29.37
N THR A 236 -2.62 1.98 29.65
CA THR A 236 -3.22 0.84 30.36
C THR A 236 -2.39 0.49 31.58
N TYR A 237 -3.07 0.07 32.66
CA TYR A 237 -2.46 -0.42 33.89
C TYR A 237 -2.85 -1.88 34.13
N ASN A 238 -1.86 -2.73 34.43
CA ASN A 238 -2.13 -4.11 34.82
C ASN A 238 -1.17 -4.63 35.90
N GLY A 239 -1.56 -5.70 36.59
CA GLY A 239 -0.69 -6.40 37.54
C GLY A 239 0.18 -7.47 36.87
N SER A 240 -0.26 -8.01 35.74
CA SER A 240 0.44 -9.06 34.98
C SER A 240 1.14 -8.50 33.74
N VAL A 241 2.34 -9.00 33.46
CA VAL A 241 3.10 -8.65 32.25
C VAL A 241 2.39 -9.10 30.98
N SER A 242 1.83 -10.31 30.98
CA SER A 242 1.15 -10.88 29.81
C SER A 242 -0.11 -10.10 29.45
N VAL A 243 -0.81 -9.59 30.46
CA VAL A 243 -2.06 -8.87 30.26
C VAL A 243 -1.78 -7.43 29.82
N CYS A 244 -0.79 -6.78 30.44
CA CYS A 244 -0.34 -5.46 30.02
C CYS A 244 0.19 -5.47 28.57
N ALA A 245 1.00 -6.46 28.17
CA ALA A 245 1.66 -6.48 26.86
C ALA A 245 0.68 -6.71 25.70
N ASN A 246 -0.47 -7.30 26.02
CA ASN A 246 -1.55 -7.52 25.06
C ASN A 246 -2.64 -6.45 25.15
N GLY A 247 -2.52 -5.45 26.04
CA GLY A 247 -3.59 -4.46 26.25
C GLY A 247 -4.89 -5.03 26.82
N GLY A 248 -4.85 -6.21 27.44
CA GLY A 248 -6.05 -6.89 27.96
C GLY A 248 -6.45 -6.43 29.36
N GLY A 249 -7.74 -6.56 29.71
CA GLY A 249 -8.25 -6.73 31.09
C GLY A 249 -7.67 -5.82 32.20
N GLY A 250 -7.41 -4.55 31.93
CA GLY A 250 -6.80 -3.59 32.87
C GLY A 250 -7.66 -2.37 33.19
N ASN A 251 -7.09 -1.45 33.97
CA ASN A 251 -7.62 -0.09 34.06
C ASN A 251 -7.05 0.70 32.88
N PHE A 252 -7.93 1.33 32.10
CA PHE A 252 -7.52 2.14 30.96
C PHE A 252 -7.69 3.63 31.28
N ALA A 253 -6.80 4.44 30.74
CA ALA A 253 -6.87 5.89 30.87
C ALA A 253 -6.61 6.57 29.52
N ASN A 254 -7.45 7.55 29.21
CA ASN A 254 -7.24 8.48 28.10
C ASN A 254 -6.67 9.78 28.67
N ILE A 255 -5.34 9.85 28.73
CA ILE A 255 -4.59 11.02 29.21
C ILE A 255 -3.79 11.63 28.06
N ASN A 256 -3.33 12.86 28.23
CA ASN A 256 -2.35 13.43 27.30
C ASN A 256 -0.99 12.74 27.48
N CYS A 257 -0.23 12.64 26.40
CA CYS A 257 1.05 11.94 26.37
C CYS A 257 2.14 12.60 27.22
N ASP A 258 2.04 13.91 27.46
CA ASP A 258 2.99 14.72 28.23
C ASP A 258 2.73 14.65 29.75
N VAL A 259 1.59 14.08 30.16
CA VAL A 259 1.19 13.98 31.57
C VAL A 259 1.88 12.79 32.22
N HIS A 260 2.57 13.06 33.32
CA HIS A 260 3.07 12.02 34.22
C HIS A 260 1.88 11.27 34.82
N PHE A 261 1.86 9.96 34.64
CA PHE A 261 0.73 9.17 35.09
C PHE A 261 0.94 8.67 36.52
N ASN A 262 -0.14 8.70 37.31
CA ASN A 262 -0.16 8.13 38.65
C ASN A 262 -0.24 6.61 38.53
N TRP A 263 0.68 5.90 39.17
CA TRP A 263 0.71 4.45 39.15
C TRP A 263 -0.48 3.87 39.93
N LEU A 264 -1.40 3.23 39.22
CA LEU A 264 -2.55 2.53 39.82
C LEU A 264 -2.32 1.02 39.97
N SER A 265 -1.25 0.51 39.35
CA SER A 265 -0.85 -0.91 39.38
C SER A 265 0.68 -1.01 39.31
N SER A 266 1.21 -2.23 39.40
CA SER A 266 2.65 -2.50 39.31
C SER A 266 3.23 -2.36 37.91
N ARG A 267 2.38 -2.36 36.86
CA ARG A 267 2.80 -2.26 35.45
C ARG A 267 1.90 -1.34 34.65
N ALA A 268 2.48 -0.71 33.62
CA ALA A 268 1.78 0.14 32.68
C ALA A 268 2.38 0.03 31.27
N ALA A 269 1.58 0.34 30.24
CA ALA A 269 2.01 0.48 28.85
C ALA A 269 1.32 1.69 28.20
N CYS A 270 2.06 2.40 27.36
CA CYS A 270 1.58 3.57 26.63
C CYS A 270 1.21 3.21 25.20
N CYS A 271 0.26 3.91 24.62
CA CYS A 271 -0.08 3.76 23.22
C CYS A 271 0.92 4.54 22.36
N CYS A 272 1.67 3.84 21.53
CA CYS A 272 2.73 4.38 20.68
C CYS A 272 2.47 4.06 19.21
N THR A 273 3.05 4.83 18.29
CA THR A 273 3.19 4.40 16.88
C THR A 273 4.02 3.11 16.81
N GLN A 274 3.97 2.42 15.67
CA GLN A 274 4.83 1.27 15.37
C GLN A 274 5.58 1.50 14.05
#